data_AF-A0AAE9XBZ0-F1
#
_entry.id   AF-A0AAE9XBZ0-F1
#
_cell.length_a   1.000
_cell.length_b   1.000
_cell.length_c   1.000
_cell.angle_alpha   90.00
_cell.angle_beta   90.00
_cell.angle_gamma   90.00
#
_symmetry.space_group_name_H-M   'P 1'
#
loop_
_entity.id
_entity.type
_entity.pdbx_description
1 polymer ?
#
loop_
_entity_poly.entity_id
_entity_poly.type
_entity_poly.pdbx_seq_one_letter_code
_entity_poly.pdbx_strand_id
1 'polypeptide(L)'
;MKKIVYLLFSVFLFACNSSNMSSKYEKTISDYVLKGQSGIDFKVLEISEQGTVTVADSVAYLTSEFRKDKEVVVKRIELAKAMSKELQAKTKLKSEYDRYTADIQRMDARIDSLKSLSPDNLQGYDSRNTNDVLAVIIRCKYLLNISGTTVEETFDFYLSPDGSRCFKKTKAK
;
A
#
# COMPACT_ATOMS: atom_id res chain seq x y z
N MET A 1 -12.26 -62.01 8.97
CA MET A 1 -12.90 -61.23 10.05
C MET A 1 -11.85 -60.26 10.61
N LYS A 2 -11.76 -59.04 10.07
CA LYS A 2 -12.16 -57.77 10.72
C LYS A 2 -11.66 -57.62 12.14
N LYS A 3 -10.66 -56.74 12.36
CA LYS A 3 -10.72 -55.59 13.28
C LYS A 3 -9.76 -54.49 12.80
N ILE A 4 -10.33 -53.49 12.12
CA ILE A 4 -9.69 -52.21 11.79
C ILE A 4 -9.75 -51.38 13.07
N VAL A 5 -8.59 -51.06 13.63
CA VAL A 5 -8.48 -50.11 14.75
C VAL A 5 -8.39 -48.72 14.14
N TYR A 6 -9.47 -47.96 14.24
CA TYR A 6 -9.51 -46.56 13.85
C TYR A 6 -8.66 -45.75 14.83
N LEU A 7 -7.52 -45.26 14.33
CA LEU A 7 -6.67 -44.29 15.01
C LEU A 7 -7.35 -42.92 14.83
N LEU A 8 -8.12 -42.51 15.84
CA LEU A 8 -8.70 -41.18 15.92
C LEU A 8 -7.58 -40.16 16.02
N PHE A 9 -7.22 -39.55 14.89
CA PHE A 9 -6.54 -38.26 14.87
C PHE A 9 -7.46 -37.22 15.49
N SER A 10 -7.32 -37.01 16.80
CA SER A 10 -7.80 -35.80 17.44
C SER A 10 -7.00 -34.64 16.85
N VAL A 11 -7.60 -33.97 15.87
CA VAL A 11 -7.15 -32.65 15.41
C VAL A 11 -7.22 -31.75 16.64
N PHE A 12 -6.06 -31.50 17.22
CA PHE A 12 -5.83 -30.44 18.19
C PHE A 12 -6.04 -29.12 17.43
N LEU A 13 -7.30 -28.70 17.30
CA LEU A 13 -7.61 -27.33 16.94
C LEU A 13 -7.16 -26.50 18.14
N PHE A 14 -6.07 -25.77 17.94
CA PHE A 14 -5.61 -24.70 18.80
C PHE A 14 -6.75 -23.70 19.02
N ALA A 15 -7.55 -23.92 20.06
CA ALA A 15 -8.35 -22.87 20.67
C ALA A 15 -7.40 -21.99 21.49
N CYS A 16 -6.60 -21.17 20.78
CA CYS A 16 -5.85 -20.08 21.38
C CYS A 16 -6.62 -18.77 21.14
N ASN A 17 -7.49 -18.45 22.08
CA ASN A 17 -7.65 -17.11 22.65
C ASN A 17 -8.12 -15.96 21.72
N SER A 18 -9.32 -16.04 21.13
CA SER A 18 -9.92 -14.91 20.40
C SER A 18 -10.69 -13.89 21.27
N SER A 19 -10.81 -14.10 22.57
CA SER A 19 -11.66 -13.27 23.44
C SER A 19 -11.09 -11.88 23.79
N ASN A 20 -9.81 -11.62 23.52
CA ASN A 20 -9.19 -10.30 23.74
C ASN A 20 -9.05 -9.44 22.47
N MET A 21 -9.15 -10.05 21.29
CA MET A 21 -8.91 -9.35 20.02
C MET A 21 -10.16 -8.60 19.55
N SER A 22 -11.36 -9.14 19.84
CA SER A 22 -12.62 -8.48 19.46
C SER A 22 -12.75 -7.14 20.17
N SER A 23 -12.57 -7.10 21.50
CA SER A 23 -12.76 -5.88 22.28
C SER A 23 -11.75 -4.76 21.97
N LYS A 24 -10.51 -5.09 21.59
CA LYS A 24 -9.45 -4.08 21.37
C LYS A 24 -9.76 -3.13 20.22
N TYR A 25 -10.21 -3.67 19.08
CA TYR A 25 -10.38 -2.89 17.86
C TYR A 25 -11.84 -2.58 17.54
N GLU A 26 -12.78 -3.35 18.10
CA GLU A 26 -14.21 -3.23 17.81
C GLU A 26 -14.74 -1.82 18.03
N LYS A 27 -14.36 -1.16 19.14
CA LYS A 27 -14.77 0.23 19.39
C LYS A 27 -14.26 1.19 18.33
N THR A 28 -12.98 1.13 18.00
CA THR A 28 -12.39 2.04 16.99
C THR A 28 -13.00 1.81 15.61
N ILE A 29 -13.31 0.54 15.27
CA ILE A 29 -13.97 0.18 14.02
C ILE A 29 -15.42 0.68 14.03
N SER A 30 -16.19 0.44 15.10
CA SER A 30 -17.57 0.89 15.22
C SER A 30 -17.65 2.41 15.14
N ASP A 31 -16.79 3.12 15.86
CA ASP A 31 -16.73 4.59 15.87
C ASP A 31 -16.40 5.12 14.47
N TYR A 32 -15.47 4.48 13.75
CA TYR A 32 -15.11 4.86 12.39
C TYR A 32 -16.22 4.58 11.37
N VAL A 33 -16.93 3.44 11.50
CA VAL A 33 -18.02 3.05 10.59
C VAL A 33 -19.24 3.94 10.82
N LEU A 34 -19.63 4.15 12.08
CA LEU A 34 -20.81 4.92 12.45
C LEU A 34 -20.58 6.43 12.32
N LYS A 35 -19.33 6.92 12.48
CA LYS A 35 -19.00 8.36 12.46
C LYS A 35 -19.92 9.21 13.35
N GLY A 36 -20.36 8.66 14.48
CA GLY A 36 -21.27 9.31 15.42
C GLY A 36 -22.76 9.30 15.01
N GLN A 37 -23.15 8.56 13.97
CA GLN A 37 -24.56 8.36 13.62
C GLN A 37 -25.27 7.51 14.68
N SER A 38 -26.42 8.01 15.15
CA SER A 38 -27.33 7.29 16.04
C SER A 38 -28.42 6.55 15.26
N GLY A 39 -28.99 5.49 15.84
CA GLY A 39 -30.08 4.72 15.21
C GLY A 39 -29.63 3.67 14.20
N ILE A 40 -28.32 3.37 14.17
CA ILE A 40 -27.73 2.25 13.42
C ILE A 40 -27.13 1.29 14.44
N ASP A 41 -27.61 0.05 14.47
CA ASP A 41 -27.00 -0.97 15.33
C ASP A 41 -25.83 -1.60 14.59
N PHE A 42 -24.65 -1.52 15.19
CA PHE A 42 -23.42 -2.14 14.69
C PHE A 42 -23.11 -3.40 15.50
N LYS A 43 -22.86 -4.52 14.82
CA LYS A 43 -22.45 -5.77 15.47
C LYS A 43 -21.29 -6.41 14.72
N VAL A 44 -20.18 -6.68 15.42
CA VAL A 44 -19.10 -7.49 14.87
C VAL A 44 -19.53 -8.95 14.78
N LEU A 45 -19.32 -9.56 13.62
CA LEU A 45 -19.55 -10.99 13.38
C LEU A 45 -18.22 -11.75 13.45
N GLU A 46 -17.18 -11.24 12.77
CA GLU A 46 -15.85 -11.81 12.79
C GLU A 46 -14.80 -10.69 12.74
N ILE A 47 -13.67 -10.92 13.42
CA ILE A 47 -12.56 -9.99 13.43
C ILE A 47 -11.23 -10.74 13.52
N SER A 48 -10.29 -10.37 12.66
CA SER A 48 -8.98 -11.02 12.61
C SER A 48 -7.91 -10.07 12.08
N GLU A 49 -6.71 -10.19 12.62
CA GLU A 49 -5.54 -9.46 12.12
C GLU A 49 -5.00 -10.12 10.86
N GLN A 50 -4.78 -9.32 9.83
CA GLN A 50 -4.29 -9.77 8.51
C GLN A 50 -2.81 -9.47 8.31
N GLY A 51 -2.24 -8.58 9.12
CA GLY A 51 -0.84 -8.19 9.03
C GLY A 51 -0.61 -6.76 9.48
N THR A 52 0.59 -6.26 9.19
CA THR A 52 1.02 -4.92 9.57
C THR A 52 1.63 -4.19 8.39
N VAL A 53 1.66 -2.86 8.48
CA VAL A 53 2.42 -1.98 7.60
C VAL A 53 3.57 -1.42 8.43
N THR A 54 4.80 -1.65 7.99
CA THR A 54 6.01 -1.18 8.67
C THR A 54 6.58 0.07 8.02
N VAL A 55 7.56 0.70 8.69
CA VAL A 55 8.40 1.74 8.08
C VAL A 55 9.06 1.24 6.81
N ALA A 56 9.61 0.02 6.80
CA ALA A 56 10.23 -0.57 5.62
C ALA A 56 9.25 -0.67 4.44
N ASP A 57 8.02 -1.11 4.68
CA ASP A 57 6.99 -1.21 3.64
C ASP A 57 6.65 0.17 3.04
N SER A 58 6.52 1.18 3.90
CA SER A 58 6.23 2.55 3.44
C SER A 58 7.37 3.13 2.63
N VAL A 59 8.63 2.99 3.09
CA VAL A 59 9.82 3.44 2.37
C VAL A 59 9.94 2.72 1.03
N ALA A 60 9.70 1.40 0.99
CA ALA A 60 9.71 0.62 -0.24
C ALA A 60 8.64 1.10 -1.23
N TYR A 61 7.42 1.34 -0.75
CA TYR A 61 6.33 1.87 -1.57
C TYR A 61 6.68 3.24 -2.16
N LEU A 62 7.07 4.22 -1.32
CA LEU A 62 7.42 5.56 -1.77
C LEU A 62 8.60 5.56 -2.75
N THR A 63 9.61 4.73 -2.49
CA THR A 63 10.74 4.53 -3.41
C THR A 63 10.29 3.95 -4.75
N SER A 64 9.34 3.00 -4.74
CA SER A 64 8.82 2.38 -5.95
C SER A 64 8.01 3.36 -6.80
N GLU A 65 7.16 4.18 -6.17
CA GLU A 65 6.34 5.19 -6.87
C GLU A 65 7.22 6.29 -7.44
N PHE A 66 8.20 6.79 -6.67
CA PHE A 66 9.19 7.74 -7.16
C PHE A 66 9.95 7.22 -8.40
N ARG A 67 10.33 5.94 -8.39
CA ARG A 67 11.00 5.31 -9.55
C ARG A 67 10.08 5.25 -10.77
N LYS A 68 8.80 4.91 -10.61
CA LYS A 68 7.83 4.85 -11.71
C LYS A 68 7.60 6.22 -12.33
N ASP A 69 7.37 7.24 -11.51
CA ASP A 69 7.16 8.61 -11.99
C ASP A 69 8.37 9.12 -12.77
N LYS A 70 9.56 8.85 -12.24
CA LYS A 70 10.81 9.20 -12.91
C LYS A 70 10.99 8.45 -14.23
N GLU A 71 10.67 7.16 -14.29
CA GLU A 71 10.81 6.37 -15.51
C GLU A 71 9.97 6.96 -16.66
N VAL A 72 8.77 7.47 -16.36
CA VAL A 72 7.93 8.17 -17.35
C VAL A 72 8.65 9.41 -17.91
N VAL A 73 9.29 10.21 -17.05
CA VAL A 73 10.05 11.40 -17.47
C VAL A 73 11.27 11.00 -18.30
N VAL A 74 12.04 10.00 -17.88
CA VAL A 74 13.21 9.51 -18.61
C VAL A 74 12.81 9.04 -20.00
N LYS A 75 11.74 8.25 -20.14
CA LYS A 75 11.25 7.78 -21.45
C LYS A 75 10.89 8.92 -22.39
N ARG A 76 10.29 10.00 -21.88
CA ARG A 76 9.97 11.19 -22.69
C ARG A 76 11.24 11.89 -23.18
N ILE A 77 12.26 12.01 -22.35
CA ILE A 77 13.55 12.61 -22.73
C ILE A 77 14.28 11.70 -23.72
N GLU A 78 14.27 10.38 -23.52
CA GLU A 78 14.85 9.42 -24.47
C GLU A 78 14.19 9.49 -25.85
N LEU A 79 12.87 9.67 -25.91
CA LEU A 79 12.15 9.88 -27.17
C LEU A 79 12.60 11.19 -27.85
N ALA A 80 12.65 12.31 -27.11
CA ALA A 80 13.13 13.59 -27.66
C ALA A 80 14.59 13.51 -28.13
N LYS A 81 15.43 12.74 -27.42
CA LYS A 81 16.81 12.43 -27.81
C LYS A 81 16.86 11.63 -29.10
N ALA A 82 16.02 10.62 -29.26
CA ALA A 82 15.94 9.84 -30.50
C ALA A 82 15.54 10.71 -31.70
N MET A 83 14.53 11.58 -31.53
CA MET A 83 14.13 12.54 -32.56
C MET A 83 15.26 13.51 -32.91
N SER A 84 16.00 14.00 -31.91
CA SER A 84 17.14 14.90 -32.14
C SER A 84 18.27 14.21 -32.90
N LYS A 85 18.55 12.94 -32.61
CA LYS A 85 19.50 12.11 -33.38
C LYS A 85 19.07 11.93 -34.83
N GLU A 86 17.78 11.70 -35.06
CA GLU A 86 17.23 11.57 -36.42
C GLU A 86 17.38 12.87 -37.22
N LEU A 87 17.05 14.02 -36.61
CA LEU A 87 17.21 15.34 -37.24
C LEU A 87 18.69 15.66 -37.50
N GLN A 88 19.57 15.34 -36.54
CA GLN A 88 21.01 15.48 -36.69
C GLN A 88 21.57 14.68 -37.87
N ALA A 89 21.09 13.45 -38.07
CA ALA A 89 21.51 12.61 -39.19
C ALA A 89 21.05 13.14 -40.56
N LYS A 90 19.96 13.92 -40.59
CA LYS A 90 19.37 14.45 -41.84
C LYS A 90 19.88 15.84 -42.22
N THR A 91 20.38 16.62 -41.26
CA THR A 91 20.83 17.98 -41.55
C THR A 91 22.17 18.01 -42.29
N LYS A 92 22.31 19.00 -43.18
CA LYS A 92 23.57 19.31 -43.90
C LYS A 92 24.23 20.59 -43.37
N LEU A 93 23.56 21.31 -42.47
CA LEU A 93 24.03 22.58 -41.92
C LEU A 93 24.83 22.32 -40.63
N LYS A 94 26.07 22.77 -40.59
CA LYS A 94 26.94 22.62 -39.42
C LYS A 94 26.32 23.21 -38.15
N SER A 95 25.70 24.38 -38.25
CA SER A 95 25.05 25.05 -37.11
C SER A 95 23.90 24.23 -36.51
N GLU A 96 23.10 23.57 -37.34
CA GLU A 96 22.03 22.69 -36.87
C GLU A 96 22.59 21.41 -36.26
N TYR A 97 23.62 20.82 -36.89
CA TYR A 97 24.32 19.65 -36.37
C TYR A 97 24.90 19.92 -34.97
N ASP A 98 25.58 21.05 -34.80
CA ASP A 98 26.16 21.48 -33.52
C ASP A 98 25.05 21.70 -32.46
N ARG A 99 23.91 22.31 -32.86
CA ARG A 99 22.75 22.49 -31.98
C ARG A 99 22.20 21.15 -31.49
N TYR A 100 21.94 20.20 -32.39
CA TYR A 100 21.44 18.88 -31.99
C TYR A 100 22.43 18.12 -31.13
N THR A 101 23.74 18.27 -31.38
CA THR A 101 24.80 17.71 -30.50
C THR A 101 24.66 18.23 -29.08
N ALA A 102 24.52 19.54 -28.92
CA ALA A 102 24.35 20.18 -27.61
C ALA A 102 23.03 19.75 -26.95
N ASP A 103 21.93 19.62 -27.70
CA ASP A 103 20.64 19.14 -27.18
C ASP A 103 20.75 17.70 -26.67
N ILE A 104 21.39 16.81 -27.43
CA ILE A 104 21.62 15.42 -27.05
C ILE A 104 22.45 15.35 -25.77
N GLN A 105 23.54 16.12 -25.66
CA GLN A 105 24.36 16.17 -24.45
C GLN A 105 23.59 16.67 -23.23
N ARG A 106 22.75 17.70 -23.39
CA ARG A 106 21.88 18.21 -22.31
C ARG A 106 20.87 17.15 -21.86
N MET A 107 20.27 16.43 -22.81
CA MET A 107 19.33 15.35 -22.50
C MET A 107 20.02 14.19 -21.79
N ASP A 108 21.24 13.83 -22.18
CA ASP A 108 22.05 12.82 -21.48
C ASP A 108 22.34 13.21 -20.03
N ALA A 109 22.87 14.42 -19.82
CA ALA A 109 23.11 14.93 -18.48
C ALA A 109 21.83 14.96 -17.62
N ARG A 110 20.68 15.28 -18.24
CA ARG A 110 19.38 15.27 -17.54
C ARG A 110 18.93 13.86 -17.18
N ILE A 111 19.08 12.88 -18.08
CA ILE A 111 18.76 11.48 -17.81
C ILE A 111 19.62 10.96 -16.66
N ASP A 112 20.92 11.25 -16.66
CA ASP A 112 21.84 10.81 -15.61
C ASP A 112 21.51 11.44 -14.25
N SER A 113 21.25 12.75 -14.24
CA SER A 113 20.78 13.48 -13.05
C SER A 113 19.49 12.88 -12.48
N LEU A 114 18.52 12.54 -13.33
CA LEU A 114 17.31 11.85 -12.91
C LEU A 114 17.65 10.46 -12.36
N LYS A 115 18.50 9.69 -13.03
CA LYS A 115 18.87 8.34 -12.59
C LYS A 115 19.49 8.33 -11.19
N SER A 116 20.28 9.34 -10.82
CA SER A 116 20.91 9.47 -9.50
C SER A 116 20.03 10.08 -8.40
N LEU A 117 18.88 10.67 -8.74
CA LEU A 117 17.99 11.30 -7.76
C LEU A 117 17.33 10.26 -6.82
N SER A 118 17.26 10.61 -5.54
CA SER A 118 16.53 9.87 -4.49
C SER A 118 15.19 10.54 -4.17
N PRO A 119 14.21 9.81 -3.61
CA PRO A 119 12.97 10.41 -3.12
C PRO A 119 13.26 11.38 -1.98
N ASP A 120 12.64 12.56 -2.01
CA ASP A 120 12.74 13.61 -1.00
C ASP A 120 11.73 13.44 0.16
N ASN A 121 10.66 12.68 -0.09
CA ASN A 121 9.58 12.39 0.84
C ASN A 121 9.91 11.31 1.90
N LEU A 122 11.19 10.99 2.10
CA LEU A 122 11.65 10.00 3.10
C LEU A 122 12.04 10.63 4.45
N GLN A 123 12.11 11.96 4.55
CA GLN A 123 12.62 12.68 5.74
C GLN A 123 11.90 12.35 7.07
N GLY A 124 10.68 11.80 7.03
CA GLY A 124 9.95 11.33 8.21
C GLY A 124 10.34 9.93 8.71
N TYR A 125 11.17 9.21 7.97
CA TYR A 125 11.57 7.83 8.26
C TYR A 125 13.04 7.69 8.63
N ASP A 126 13.88 8.70 8.37
CA ASP A 126 15.35 8.60 8.49
C ASP A 126 15.86 8.19 9.88
N SER A 127 15.14 8.56 10.95
CA SER A 127 15.49 8.24 12.34
C SER A 127 14.72 7.04 12.91
N ARG A 128 13.84 6.42 12.13
CA ARG A 128 12.95 5.36 12.60
C ARG A 128 13.51 3.98 12.36
N ASN A 129 13.16 3.04 13.23
CA ASN A 129 13.48 1.64 12.99
C ASN A 129 12.64 1.11 11.82
N THR A 130 13.27 0.39 10.90
CA THR A 130 12.61 -0.18 9.71
C THR A 130 11.46 -1.12 10.06
N ASN A 131 11.53 -1.77 11.23
CA ASN A 131 10.54 -2.72 11.71
C ASN A 131 9.42 -2.08 12.54
N ASP A 132 9.46 -0.75 12.75
CA ASP A 132 8.38 -0.06 13.44
C ASP A 132 7.07 -0.26 12.69
N VAL A 133 6.05 -0.73 13.42
CA VAL A 133 4.69 -0.85 12.88
C VAL A 133 4.07 0.54 12.80
N LEU A 134 3.60 0.92 11.61
CA LEU A 134 2.85 2.13 11.33
C LEU A 134 1.35 1.90 11.39
N ALA A 135 0.91 0.73 10.96
CA ALA A 135 -0.49 0.33 11.02
C ALA A 135 -0.66 -1.17 11.18
N VAL A 136 -1.76 -1.58 11.79
CA VAL A 136 -2.23 -2.97 11.83
C VAL A 136 -3.44 -3.09 10.92
N ILE A 137 -3.49 -4.14 10.11
CA ILE A 137 -4.59 -4.41 9.18
C ILE A 137 -5.54 -5.39 9.85
N ILE A 138 -6.74 -4.92 10.17
CA ILE A 138 -7.79 -5.73 10.78
C ILE A 138 -8.90 -5.98 9.78
N ARG A 139 -9.15 -7.24 9.46
CA ARG A 139 -10.33 -7.65 8.71
C ARG A 139 -11.48 -7.78 9.69
N CYS A 140 -12.54 -7.03 9.44
CA CYS A 140 -13.74 -7.10 10.23
C CYS A 140 -14.95 -7.35 9.33
N LYS A 141 -15.67 -8.42 9.65
CA LYS A 141 -16.99 -8.71 9.15
C LYS A 141 -17.99 -8.23 10.19
N TYR A 142 -18.89 -7.36 9.80
CA TYR A 142 -19.87 -6.77 10.70
C TYR A 142 -21.24 -6.63 10.03
N LEU A 143 -22.23 -6.40 10.88
CA LEU A 143 -23.62 -6.24 10.53
C LEU A 143 -24.06 -4.83 10.93
N LEU A 144 -24.75 -4.14 10.01
CA LEU A 144 -25.42 -2.88 10.24
C LEU A 144 -26.94 -3.10 10.20
N ASN A 145 -27.65 -2.71 11.24
CA ASN A 145 -29.11 -2.62 11.21
C ASN A 145 -29.51 -1.16 11.11
N ILE A 146 -30.17 -0.79 10.01
CA ILE A 146 -30.67 0.56 9.75
C ILE A 146 -32.18 0.45 9.61
N SER A 147 -32.91 0.87 10.64
CA SER A 147 -34.38 0.87 10.66
C SER A 147 -35.01 -0.48 10.27
N GLY A 148 -34.44 -1.59 10.75
CA GLY A 148 -34.91 -2.96 10.47
C GLY A 148 -34.31 -3.59 9.22
N THR A 149 -33.59 -2.83 8.39
CA THR A 149 -32.84 -3.38 7.25
C THR A 149 -31.44 -3.77 7.71
N THR A 150 -31.10 -5.04 7.53
CA THR A 150 -29.80 -5.58 7.92
C THR A 150 -28.87 -5.70 6.71
N VAL A 151 -27.65 -5.21 6.84
CA VAL A 151 -26.58 -5.31 5.83
C VAL A 151 -25.35 -5.92 6.48
N GLU A 152 -24.80 -6.96 5.85
CA GLU A 152 -23.54 -7.57 6.23
C GLU A 152 -22.41 -7.04 5.33
N GLU A 153 -21.32 -6.61 5.95
CA GLU A 153 -20.16 -6.03 5.27
C GLU A 153 -18.87 -6.71 5.75
N THR A 154 -17.87 -6.84 4.86
CA THR A 154 -16.52 -7.29 5.21
C THR A 154 -15.48 -6.35 4.63
N PHE A 155 -14.66 -5.76 5.51
CA PHE A 155 -13.67 -4.76 5.13
C PHE A 155 -12.37 -4.94 5.91
N ASP A 156 -11.28 -4.48 5.31
CA ASP A 156 -9.98 -4.33 5.97
C ASP A 156 -9.84 -2.89 6.48
N PHE A 157 -9.48 -2.77 7.76
CA PHE A 157 -9.28 -1.52 8.48
C PHE A 157 -7.81 -1.35 8.83
N TYR A 158 -7.25 -0.20 8.51
CA TYR A 158 -5.86 0.16 8.81
C TYR A 158 -5.88 0.99 10.08
N LEU A 159 -5.54 0.37 11.19
CA LEU A 159 -5.57 0.96 12.51
C LEU A 159 -4.16 1.38 12.95
N SER A 160 -4.06 2.35 13.86
CA SER A 160 -2.81 2.62 14.58
C SER A 160 -2.35 1.39 15.37
N PRO A 161 -1.04 1.26 15.68
CA PRO A 161 -0.51 0.07 16.36
C PRO A 161 -1.16 -0.20 17.74
N ASP A 162 -1.52 0.87 18.45
CA ASP A 162 -2.24 0.82 19.72
C ASP A 162 -3.75 0.54 19.56
N GLY A 163 -4.27 0.59 18.32
CA GLY A 163 -5.68 0.39 17.99
C GLY A 163 -6.58 1.60 18.27
N SER A 164 -6.03 2.74 18.69
CA SER A 164 -6.83 3.92 19.11
C SER A 164 -7.42 4.71 17.94
N ARG A 165 -6.87 4.57 16.72
CA ARG A 165 -7.29 5.33 15.54
C ARG A 165 -7.41 4.44 14.33
N CYS A 166 -8.43 4.69 13.51
CA CYS A 166 -8.57 4.09 12.19
C CYS A 166 -8.18 5.12 11.12
N PHE A 167 -7.20 4.78 10.30
CA PHE A 167 -6.72 5.63 9.20
C PHE A 167 -7.52 5.41 7.92
N LYS A 168 -7.96 4.18 7.67
CA LYS A 168 -8.59 3.81 6.39
C LYS A 168 -9.43 2.55 6.50
N LYS A 169 -10.49 2.49 5.69
CA LYS A 169 -11.31 1.31 5.39
C LYS A 169 -11.17 0.98 3.90
N THR A 170 -10.91 -0.28 3.56
CA THR A 170 -10.88 -0.77 2.17
C THR A 170 -11.65 -2.07 2.04
N LYS A 171 -12.29 -2.32 0.90
CA LYS A 171 -12.94 -3.61 0.65
C LYS A 171 -11.93 -4.73 0.89
N ALA A 172 -12.34 -5.76 1.62
CA ALA A 172 -11.49 -6.91 1.87
C ALA A 172 -11.06 -7.52 0.52
N LYS A 173 -9.77 -7.78 0.38
CA LYS A 173 -9.21 -8.50 -0.76
C LYS A 173 -9.26 -10.01 -0.55
#